data_AF-A0A2H5AU67-F1
#
_entry.id   AF-A0A2H5AU67-F1
#
_cell.length_a   1.000
_cell.length_b   1.000
_cell.length_c   1.000
_cell.angle_alpha   90.00
_cell.angle_beta   90.00
_cell.angle_gamma   90.00
#
_symmetry.space_group_name_H-M   'P 1'
#
loop_
_entity.id
_entity.type
_entity.pdbx_description
1 polymer ?
#
loop_
_entity_poly.entity_id
_entity_poly.type
_entity_poly.pdbx_seq_one_letter_code
_entity_poly.pdbx_strand_id
1 'polypeptide(L)'
;MPTARLRRALPALFLAAAVASLCAACGSSDTGGFDAQPAAPSPSCLEHQRQNPDSRYTGGQQADPTSVLTMMRFYTANGTKTYCDGKPATTTDQHWTQLYRSLGGDPSHVAHTP
;
A
#
# COMPACT_ATOMS: atom_id res chain seq x y z
N MET A 1 25.23 63.86 -8.76
CA MET A 1 24.78 63.29 -7.47
C MET A 1 23.40 63.87 -7.13
N PRO A 2 22.41 63.15 -6.56
CA PRO A 2 22.34 61.72 -6.25
C PRO A 2 21.24 60.97 -7.05
N THR A 3 21.51 59.70 -7.31
CA THR A 3 20.63 58.68 -7.88
C THR A 3 19.68 58.14 -6.82
N ALA A 4 18.37 58.21 -7.05
CA ALA A 4 17.35 57.54 -6.24
C ALA A 4 16.33 56.84 -7.13
N ARG A 5 16.67 55.64 -7.63
CA ARG A 5 15.69 54.67 -8.13
C ARG A 5 15.93 53.33 -7.44
N LEU A 6 15.54 53.25 -6.17
CA LEU A 6 15.51 51.99 -5.42
C LEU A 6 14.22 51.93 -4.59
N ARG A 7 13.07 51.99 -5.26
CA ARG A 7 11.76 51.75 -4.63
C ARG A 7 10.79 51.21 -5.66
N ARG A 8 10.80 49.89 -5.92
CA ARG A 8 9.67 49.09 -6.45
C ARG A 8 10.18 47.77 -7.05
N ALA A 9 10.75 46.89 -6.22
CA ALA A 9 11.00 45.51 -6.67
C ALA A 9 10.98 44.50 -5.51
N LEU A 10 10.34 44.83 -4.39
CA LEU A 10 10.37 44.00 -3.17
C LEU A 10 9.06 43.30 -2.78
N PRO A 11 7.84 43.64 -3.25
CA PRO A 11 6.65 42.91 -2.81
C PRO A 11 6.32 41.70 -3.71
N ALA A 12 6.88 41.61 -4.92
CA ALA A 12 6.50 40.58 -5.89
C ALA A 12 7.21 39.23 -5.68
N LEU A 13 8.35 39.20 -4.98
CA LEU A 13 9.12 37.96 -4.79
C LEU A 13 8.56 37.07 -3.66
N PHE A 14 7.84 37.64 -2.69
CA PHE A 14 7.31 36.88 -1.55
C PHE A 14 6.01 36.14 -1.86
N LEU A 15 5.23 36.57 -2.85
CA LEU A 15 3.95 35.93 -3.17
C LEU A 15 4.10 34.64 -3.99
N ALA A 16 5.20 34.48 -4.74
CA ALA A 16 5.45 33.27 -5.53
C ALA A 16 5.94 32.09 -4.69
N ALA A 17 6.55 32.33 -3.53
CA ALA A 17 7.05 31.28 -2.65
C ALA A 17 5.96 30.62 -1.78
N ALA A 18 4.82 31.29 -1.56
CA ALA A 18 3.76 30.77 -0.70
C ALA A 18 2.84 29.76 -1.40
N VAL A 19 2.75 29.77 -2.75
CA VAL A 19 1.82 28.92 -3.51
C VAL A 19 2.44 27.55 -3.86
N ALA A 20 3.76 27.41 -3.86
CA ALA A 20 4.44 26.16 -4.19
C ALA A 20 4.40 25.11 -3.07
N SER A 21 4.02 25.49 -1.84
CA SER A 21 4.05 24.60 -0.67
C SER A 21 2.82 23.69 -0.54
N LEU A 22 1.78 23.86 -1.35
CA LEU A 22 0.53 23.09 -1.24
C LEU A 22 0.49 21.79 -2.06
N CYS A 23 1.53 21.47 -2.84
CA CYS A 23 1.56 20.25 -3.68
C CYS A 23 2.40 19.10 -3.10
N ALA A 24 2.86 19.18 -1.84
CA ALA A 24 3.70 18.16 -1.22
C ALA A 24 2.94 17.20 -0.27
N ALA A 25 1.62 17.06 -0.41
CA ALA A 25 0.79 16.24 0.48
C ALA A 25 0.07 15.06 -0.21
N CYS A 26 0.51 14.63 -1.39
CA CYS A 26 0.19 13.30 -1.92
C CYS A 26 1.24 12.28 -1.44
N GLY A 27 1.57 12.29 -0.16
CA GLY A 27 2.16 11.12 0.46
C GLY A 27 1.01 10.14 0.67
N SER A 28 0.91 9.11 -0.18
CA SER A 28 0.13 7.93 0.17
C SER A 28 0.57 7.54 1.57
N SER A 29 -0.28 7.76 2.55
CA SER A 29 -0.07 7.26 3.89
C SER A 29 0.19 5.78 3.70
N ASP A 30 1.40 5.34 4.01
CA ASP A 30 1.83 3.94 3.94
C ASP A 30 1.19 3.21 5.13
N THR A 31 -0.14 3.32 5.23
CA THR A 31 -0.99 2.56 6.13
C THR A 31 -1.04 1.16 5.56
N GLY A 32 -0.02 0.38 5.91
CA GLY A 32 -0.16 -1.05 6.17
C GLY A 32 -0.97 -1.86 5.21
N GLY A 33 -0.69 -1.72 3.92
CA GLY A 33 -1.31 -2.54 2.91
C GLY A 33 -0.81 -3.97 2.95
N PHE A 34 -1.62 -4.86 2.38
CA PHE A 34 -1.15 -6.13 1.88
C PHE A 34 0.07 -5.92 0.98
N ASP A 35 1.16 -6.60 1.28
CA ASP A 35 2.35 -6.64 0.44
C ASP A 35 2.15 -7.69 -0.65
N ALA A 36 1.81 -7.22 -1.86
CA ALA A 36 1.67 -8.05 -3.04
C ALA A 36 2.99 -8.29 -3.79
N GLN A 37 4.13 -7.99 -3.15
CA GLN A 37 5.49 -8.12 -3.70
C GLN A 37 5.59 -7.55 -5.14
N PRO A 38 5.28 -6.25 -5.35
CA PRO A 38 5.07 -5.68 -6.69
C PRO A 38 6.30 -5.72 -7.59
N ALA A 39 7.51 -5.83 -7.01
CA ALA A 39 8.76 -6.01 -7.75
C ALA A 39 8.88 -7.41 -8.40
N ALA A 40 8.10 -8.40 -7.95
CA ALA A 40 8.11 -9.77 -8.44
C ALA A 40 6.68 -10.33 -8.54
N PRO A 41 5.96 -10.10 -9.66
CA PRO A 41 4.57 -10.54 -9.85
C PRO A 41 4.34 -12.06 -9.74
N SER A 42 5.40 -12.85 -9.92
CA SER A 42 5.41 -14.30 -9.73
C SER A 42 6.63 -14.67 -8.89
N PRO A 43 6.59 -14.37 -7.57
CA PRO A 43 7.76 -14.57 -6.73
C PRO A 43 8.05 -16.06 -6.57
N SER A 44 9.28 -16.44 -6.24
CA SER A 44 9.60 -17.84 -5.94
C SER A 44 9.11 -18.28 -4.56
N CYS A 45 8.94 -17.33 -3.64
CA CYS A 45 8.49 -17.51 -2.26
C CYS A 45 7.65 -16.31 -1.80
N LEU A 46 6.89 -16.47 -0.71
CA LEU A 46 6.09 -15.40 -0.12
C LEU A 46 6.88 -14.64 0.94
N GLU A 47 6.76 -13.31 0.94
CA GLU A 47 7.16 -12.48 2.07
C GLU A 47 6.07 -12.47 3.15
N HIS A 48 6.48 -12.43 4.42
CA HIS A 48 5.56 -12.31 5.54
C HIS A 48 4.88 -10.94 5.54
N GLN A 49 3.57 -10.96 5.74
CA GLN A 49 2.79 -9.75 5.88
C GLN A 49 3.11 -9.08 7.22
N ARG A 50 3.37 -7.77 7.18
CA ARG A 50 3.77 -7.02 8.38
C ARG A 50 2.59 -6.47 9.18
N GLN A 51 1.42 -6.34 8.57
CA GLN A 51 0.26 -5.68 9.14
C GLN A 51 -1.00 -6.50 8.88
N ASN A 52 -1.94 -6.48 9.84
CA ASN A 52 -3.23 -7.15 9.68
C ASN A 52 -4.11 -6.41 8.67
N PRO A 53 -5.11 -7.07 8.06
CA PRO A 53 -6.09 -6.38 7.24
C PRO A 53 -6.83 -5.29 8.03
N ASP A 54 -6.92 -4.10 7.45
CA ASP A 54 -7.69 -2.98 8.02
C ASP A 54 -9.02 -2.77 7.26
N SER A 55 -9.68 -1.64 7.53
CA SER A 55 -10.98 -1.29 6.92
C SER A 55 -10.93 -1.15 5.40
N ARG A 56 -9.76 -0.92 4.78
CA ARG A 56 -9.66 -0.86 3.31
C ARG A 56 -9.91 -2.22 2.66
N TYR A 57 -9.82 -3.31 3.42
CA TYR A 57 -10.18 -4.66 2.94
C TYR A 57 -11.43 -5.21 3.62
N THR A 58 -11.69 -4.82 4.87
CA THR A 58 -12.78 -5.40 5.69
C THR A 58 -14.03 -4.52 5.79
N GLY A 59 -14.00 -3.31 5.22
CA GLY A 59 -15.08 -2.32 5.29
C GLY A 59 -16.34 -2.63 4.47
N GLY A 60 -16.51 -3.85 3.96
CA GLY A 60 -17.68 -4.23 3.15
C GLY A 60 -17.82 -3.35 1.90
N GLN A 61 -18.94 -2.64 1.78
CA GLN A 61 -19.19 -1.72 0.64
C GLN A 61 -18.25 -0.50 0.64
N GLN A 62 -17.65 -0.16 1.78
CA GLN A 62 -16.65 0.91 1.90
C GLN A 62 -15.21 0.42 1.73
N ALA A 63 -14.98 -0.89 1.51
CA ALA A 63 -13.64 -1.39 1.23
C ALA A 63 -13.10 -0.79 -0.08
N ASP A 64 -11.78 -0.63 -0.19
CA ASP A 64 -11.14 -0.22 -1.43
C ASP A 64 -11.09 -1.43 -2.40
N PRO A 65 -11.86 -1.40 -3.50
CA PRO A 65 -11.93 -2.52 -4.43
C PRO A 65 -10.58 -2.81 -5.08
N THR A 66 -9.72 -1.81 -5.27
CA THR A 66 -8.40 -2.01 -5.90
C THR A 66 -7.48 -2.79 -4.98
N SER A 67 -7.43 -2.42 -3.70
CA SER A 67 -6.68 -3.15 -2.68
C SER A 67 -7.18 -4.60 -2.55
N VAL A 68 -8.50 -4.79 -2.47
CA VAL A 68 -9.11 -6.12 -2.38
C VAL A 68 -8.74 -6.98 -3.60
N LEU A 69 -8.96 -6.48 -4.82
CA LEU A 69 -8.68 -7.24 -6.04
C LEU A 69 -7.18 -7.53 -6.22
N THR A 70 -6.30 -6.64 -5.77
CA THR A 70 -4.85 -6.87 -5.78
C THR A 70 -4.48 -8.04 -4.87
N MET A 71 -4.99 -8.07 -3.64
CA MET A 71 -4.78 -9.19 -2.71
C MET A 71 -5.37 -10.49 -3.24
N MET A 72 -6.60 -10.46 -3.78
CA MET A 72 -7.26 -11.64 -4.34
C MET A 72 -6.44 -12.24 -5.48
N ARG A 73 -6.05 -11.41 -6.46
CA ARG A 73 -5.24 -11.83 -7.60
C ARG A 73 -3.91 -12.43 -7.16
N PHE A 74 -3.24 -11.80 -6.20
CA PHE A 74 -1.96 -12.28 -5.71
C PHE A 74 -2.07 -13.67 -5.09
N TYR A 75 -3.02 -13.89 -4.18
CA TYR A 75 -3.19 -15.21 -3.56
C TYR A 75 -3.62 -16.28 -4.55
N THR A 76 -4.52 -15.98 -5.49
CA THR A 76 -4.89 -16.93 -6.55
C THR A 76 -3.68 -17.41 -7.35
N ALA A 77 -2.72 -16.52 -7.64
CA ALA A 77 -1.54 -16.88 -8.42
C ALA A 77 -0.41 -17.52 -7.60
N ASN A 78 -0.25 -17.10 -6.34
CA ASN A 78 0.99 -17.30 -5.59
C ASN A 78 0.80 -17.93 -4.19
N GLY A 79 -0.42 -18.01 -3.67
CA GLY A 79 -0.67 -18.26 -2.24
C GLY A 79 -0.30 -19.65 -1.72
N THR A 80 0.05 -20.60 -2.59
CA THR A 80 0.55 -21.93 -2.23
C THR A 80 2.07 -22.00 -2.09
N LYS A 81 2.78 -20.92 -2.42
CA LYS A 81 4.23 -20.84 -2.27
C LYS A 81 4.64 -20.83 -0.80
N THR A 82 5.82 -21.37 -0.51
CA THR A 82 6.43 -21.32 0.82
C THR A 82 6.90 -19.91 1.14
N TYR A 83 7.00 -19.58 2.44
CA TYR A 83 7.62 -18.32 2.87
C TYR A 83 9.12 -18.31 2.59
N CYS A 84 9.66 -17.12 2.31
CA CYS A 84 11.06 -16.96 1.91
C CYS A 84 12.06 -17.34 2.99
N ASP A 85 11.69 -17.24 4.27
CA ASP A 85 12.53 -17.66 5.39
C ASP A 85 12.34 -19.15 5.78
N GLY A 86 11.51 -19.88 5.03
CA GLY A 86 11.20 -21.29 5.25
C GLY A 86 10.32 -21.56 6.48
N LYS A 87 9.83 -20.52 7.18
CA LYS A 87 8.98 -20.70 8.37
C LYS A 87 7.51 -20.86 7.99
N PRO A 88 6.68 -21.36 8.92
CA PRO A 88 5.23 -21.39 8.75
C PRO A 88 4.62 -19.98 8.66
N ALA A 89 3.38 -19.90 8.19
CA ALA A 89 2.59 -18.68 8.21
C ALA A 89 2.48 -18.10 9.64
N THR A 90 2.75 -16.81 9.78
CA THR A 90 2.51 -16.08 11.03
C THR A 90 1.02 -15.87 11.27
N THR A 91 0.64 -15.43 12.47
CA THR A 91 -0.74 -15.02 12.76
C THR A 91 -1.24 -13.94 11.80
N THR A 92 -0.38 -13.01 11.41
CA THR A 92 -0.74 -11.95 10.45
C THR A 92 -1.03 -12.53 9.07
N ASP A 93 -0.19 -13.45 8.59
CA ASP A 93 -0.44 -14.13 7.31
C ASP A 93 -1.73 -14.96 7.33
N GLN A 94 -2.04 -15.58 8.46
CA GLN A 94 -3.27 -16.34 8.66
C GLN A 94 -4.51 -15.45 8.55
N HIS A 95 -4.47 -14.23 9.12
CA HIS A 95 -5.57 -13.27 8.96
C HIS A 95 -5.81 -12.88 7.50
N TRP A 96 -4.74 -12.72 6.70
CA TRP A 96 -4.87 -12.43 5.28
C TRP A 96 -5.45 -13.59 4.47
N THR A 97 -4.97 -14.81 4.70
CA THR A 97 -5.52 -16.00 4.02
C THR A 97 -6.95 -16.29 4.45
N GLN A 98 -7.31 -16.00 5.71
CA GLN A 98 -8.68 -16.08 6.18
C GLN A 98 -9.57 -15.03 5.50
N LEU A 99 -9.08 -13.79 5.36
CA LEU A 99 -9.81 -12.75 4.66
C LEU A 99 -10.05 -13.13 3.20
N TYR A 100 -9.02 -13.58 2.48
CA TYR A 100 -9.14 -14.11 1.12
C TYR A 100 -10.25 -15.16 0.99
N ARG A 101 -10.29 -16.16 1.89
CA ARG A 101 -11.35 -17.18 1.91
C ARG A 101 -12.73 -16.58 2.18
N SER A 102 -12.82 -15.67 3.15
CA SER A 102 -14.10 -15.02 3.50
C SER A 102 -14.68 -14.16 2.37
N LEU A 103 -13.82 -13.63 1.49
CA LEU A 103 -14.19 -12.87 0.30
C LEU A 103 -14.50 -13.77 -0.92
N GLY A 104 -14.56 -15.10 -0.73
CA GLY A 104 -14.90 -16.08 -1.77
C GLY A 104 -13.70 -16.63 -2.54
N GLY A 105 -12.47 -16.39 -2.05
CA GLY A 105 -11.27 -16.98 -2.62
C GLY A 105 -11.23 -18.50 -2.42
N ASP A 106 -10.86 -19.25 -3.46
CA ASP A 106 -10.76 -20.71 -3.39
C ASP A 106 -9.63 -21.12 -2.43
N PRO A 107 -9.94 -21.89 -1.35
CA PRO A 107 -8.94 -22.38 -0.39
C PRO A 107 -7.78 -23.16 -1.00
N SER A 108 -7.94 -23.75 -2.19
CA SER A 108 -6.88 -24.47 -2.89
C SER A 108 -5.69 -23.58 -3.30
N HIS A 109 -5.91 -22.26 -3.38
CA HIS A 109 -4.88 -21.28 -3.75
C HIS A 109 -4.08 -20.72 -2.57
N VAL A 110 -4.39 -21.11 -1.34
CA VAL A 110 -3.62 -20.73 -0.17
C VAL A 110 -3.14 -21.97 0.56
N ALA A 111 -1.93 -21.93 1.10
CA ALA A 111 -1.43 -23.03 1.90
C ALA A 111 -2.43 -23.35 3.03
N HIS A 112 -2.78 -24.63 3.17
CA HIS A 112 -3.60 -25.08 4.29
C HIS A 112 -2.76 -24.99 5.54
N THR A 113 -3.17 -24.15 6.49
CA THR A 113 -2.65 -24.22 7.85
C THR A 113 -3.16 -25.53 8.45
N PRO A 114 -2.28 -26.44 8.91
CA PRO A 114 -2.71 -27.62 9.67
C PRO A 114 -3.34 -27.24 11.02
#